data_AF-A0A4Q3IRN9-F1
#
_entry.id   AF-A0A4Q3IRN9-F1
#
_cell.length_a   1.000
_cell.length_b   1.000
_cell.length_c   1.000
_cell.angle_alpha   90.00
_cell.angle_beta   90.00
_cell.angle_gamma   90.00
#
_symmetry.space_group_name_H-M   'P 1'
#
loop_
_entity.id
_entity.type
_entity.pdbx_description
1 polymer ?
#
loop_
_entity_poly.entity_id
_entity_poly.type
_entity_poly.pdbx_seq_one_letter_code
_entity_poly.pdbx_strand_id
1 'polypeptide(L)'
;MSSSQSYTLRGQIRRLETTTQVTLAVLALGSGVFTYLGVRELLDGSATTVFLGAVIYSGAVSVAIFAFWSYLMRLMPHVRQAGSRRMLYLAMLMGAAMIMAMSSWLNASALAGSAALEQHLANTTEEYQQKFNAANENALAAQSLLPDLQLAAQRFAGLADIERQTGGLTGTSGSGTVVQLLSQMSTQLSGLQGEVTASRTAVDALFAEGGKRLAKMRELVSSGGPIDDRANAYAEEAVKLSGLISNLQQTSVAPSVKRAAADLGQSF
;
A
#
# COMPACT_ATOMS: atom_id res chain seq x y z
N MET A 1 0.81 -24.95 71.35
CA MET A 1 1.31 -23.96 70.37
C MET A 1 1.51 -24.52 68.95
N SER A 2 1.71 -25.83 68.74
CA SER A 2 1.91 -26.44 67.40
C SER A 2 0.68 -26.38 66.46
N SER A 3 -0.54 -26.52 66.98
CA SER A 3 -1.78 -26.51 66.15
C SER A 3 -2.07 -25.15 65.49
N SER A 4 -1.65 -24.05 66.10
CA SER A 4 -1.82 -22.69 65.56
C SER A 4 -0.93 -22.46 64.34
N GLN A 5 0.33 -22.92 64.38
CA GLN A 5 1.26 -22.81 63.25
C GLN A 5 0.87 -23.70 62.05
N SER A 6 0.31 -24.87 62.31
CA SER A 6 -0.19 -25.75 61.23
C SER A 6 -1.39 -25.15 60.50
N TYR A 7 -2.27 -24.46 61.22
CA TYR A 7 -3.44 -23.78 60.65
C TYR A 7 -3.03 -22.57 59.79
N THR A 8 -2.09 -21.75 60.27
CA THR A 8 -1.58 -20.60 59.51
C THR A 8 -0.84 -21.02 58.24
N LEU A 9 0.00 -22.07 58.30
CA LEU A 9 0.69 -22.63 57.13
C LEU A 9 -0.28 -23.17 56.08
N ARG A 10 -1.32 -23.93 56.48
CA ARG A 10 -2.36 -24.41 55.56
C ARG A 10 -3.12 -23.26 54.91
N GLY A 11 -3.42 -22.20 55.68
CA GLY A 11 -4.05 -20.99 55.16
C GLY A 11 -3.18 -20.25 54.13
N GLN A 12 -1.88 -20.13 54.38
CA GLN A 12 -0.92 -19.51 53.46
C GLN A 12 -0.75 -20.33 52.17
N ILE A 13 -0.62 -21.66 52.27
CA ILE A 13 -0.53 -22.55 51.10
C ILE A 13 -1.79 -22.43 50.24
N ARG A 14 -2.98 -22.43 50.84
CA ARG A 14 -4.24 -22.32 50.11
C ARG A 14 -4.38 -20.97 49.40
N ARG A 15 -3.93 -19.87 50.03
CA ARG A 15 -3.86 -18.55 49.37
C ARG A 15 -2.90 -18.57 48.21
N LEU A 16 -1.70 -19.13 48.37
CA LEU A 16 -0.70 -19.24 47.31
C LEU A 16 -1.23 -20.06 46.13
N GLU A 17 -1.87 -21.19 46.39
CA GLU A 17 -2.49 -22.04 45.36
C GLU A 17 -3.59 -21.30 44.61
N THR A 18 -4.46 -20.59 45.32
CA THR A 18 -5.53 -19.78 44.72
C THR A 18 -4.94 -18.67 43.84
N THR A 19 -3.97 -17.90 44.35
CA THR A 19 -3.31 -16.84 43.58
C THR A 19 -2.61 -17.39 42.34
N THR A 20 -1.97 -18.56 42.46
CA THR A 20 -1.28 -19.22 41.35
C THR A 20 -2.26 -19.65 40.26
N GLN A 21 -3.37 -20.29 40.64
CA GLN A 21 -4.43 -20.70 39.71
C GLN A 21 -5.05 -19.51 38.99
N VAL A 22 -5.37 -18.43 39.71
CA VAL A 22 -5.94 -17.22 39.11
C VAL A 22 -4.93 -16.57 38.15
N THR A 23 -3.67 -16.44 38.56
CA THR A 23 -2.62 -15.87 37.70
C THR A 23 -2.45 -16.67 36.41
N LEU A 24 -2.38 -18.01 36.51
CA LEU A 24 -2.29 -18.87 35.34
C LEU A 24 -3.51 -18.79 34.44
N ALA A 25 -4.72 -18.71 35.02
CA ALA A 25 -5.95 -18.59 34.24
C ALA A 25 -5.96 -17.28 33.45
N VAL A 26 -5.55 -16.17 34.07
CA VAL A 26 -5.44 -14.86 33.39
C VAL A 26 -4.40 -14.90 32.28
N LEU A 27 -3.22 -15.47 32.52
CA LEU A 27 -2.17 -15.60 31.49
C LEU A 27 -2.61 -16.48 30.32
N ALA A 28 -3.27 -17.62 30.61
CA ALA A 28 -3.78 -18.53 29.59
C ALA A 28 -4.92 -17.92 28.77
N LEU A 29 -5.79 -17.12 29.40
CA LEU A 29 -6.84 -16.36 28.71
C LEU A 29 -6.23 -15.29 27.82
N GLY A 30 -5.25 -14.51 28.31
CA GLY A 30 -4.55 -13.52 27.51
C GLY A 30 -3.93 -14.13 26.25
N SER A 31 -3.23 -15.27 26.40
CA SER A 31 -2.68 -16.01 25.26
C SER A 31 -3.77 -16.55 24.32
N GLY A 32 -4.91 -16.99 24.85
CA GLY A 32 -6.06 -17.42 24.07
C GLY A 32 -6.66 -16.33 23.19
N VAL A 33 -6.76 -15.10 23.70
CA VAL A 33 -7.27 -13.95 22.94
C VAL A 33 -6.38 -13.67 21.72
N PHE A 34 -5.05 -13.62 21.90
CA PHE A 34 -4.14 -13.40 20.77
C PHE A 34 -4.12 -14.59 19.80
N THR A 35 -4.29 -15.81 20.30
CA THR A 35 -4.45 -17.01 19.47
C THR A 35 -5.72 -16.92 18.62
N TYR A 36 -6.84 -16.47 19.20
CA TYR A 36 -8.10 -16.27 18.48
C TYR A 36 -7.94 -15.26 17.34
N LEU A 37 -7.33 -14.12 17.62
CA LEU A 37 -7.10 -13.08 16.61
C LEU A 37 -6.22 -13.60 15.47
N GLY A 38 -5.08 -14.23 15.79
CA GLY A 38 -4.17 -14.74 14.76
C GLY A 38 -4.75 -15.89 13.93
N VAL A 39 -5.44 -16.83 14.55
CA VAL A 39 -6.05 -17.97 13.84
C VAL A 39 -7.22 -17.52 12.97
N ARG A 40 -8.00 -16.53 13.42
CA ARG A 40 -9.10 -15.97 12.64
C ARG A 40 -8.63 -15.39 11.30
N GLU A 41 -7.45 -14.78 11.26
CA GLU A 41 -6.86 -14.26 10.01
C GLU A 41 -6.33 -15.36 9.08
N LEU A 42 -5.97 -16.52 9.61
CA LEU A 42 -5.39 -17.64 8.85
C LEU A 42 -6.42 -18.61 8.30
N LEU A 43 -7.64 -18.63 8.85
CA LEU A 43 -8.68 -19.55 8.45
C LEU A 43 -9.48 -18.97 7.28
N ASP A 44 -9.50 -19.71 6.17
CA ASP A 44 -10.38 -19.43 5.03
C ASP A 44 -11.73 -20.15 5.19
N GLY A 45 -12.82 -19.47 4.87
CA GLY A 45 -14.16 -20.06 4.83
C GLY A 45 -15.28 -19.08 5.16
N SER A 46 -16.46 -19.63 5.46
CA SER A 46 -17.60 -18.82 5.90
C SER A 46 -17.29 -18.14 7.25
N ALA A 47 -17.90 -16.97 7.50
CA ALA A 47 -17.74 -16.25 8.76
C ALA A 47 -18.02 -17.14 9.99
N THR A 48 -18.98 -18.05 9.88
CA THR A 48 -19.33 -19.01 10.93
C THR A 48 -18.23 -20.06 11.14
N THR A 49 -17.67 -20.61 10.05
CA THR A 49 -16.59 -21.60 10.11
C THR A 49 -15.34 -21.01 10.75
N VAL A 50 -14.94 -19.81 10.32
CA VAL A 50 -13.78 -19.09 10.85
C VAL A 50 -13.98 -18.76 12.33
N PHE A 51 -15.16 -18.23 12.69
CA PHE A 51 -15.48 -17.91 14.08
C PHE A 51 -15.40 -19.15 14.99
N LEU A 52 -16.10 -20.23 14.62
CA LEU A 52 -16.11 -21.46 15.43
C LEU A 52 -14.72 -22.10 15.51
N GLY A 53 -13.99 -22.16 14.39
CA GLY A 53 -12.63 -22.69 14.34
C GLY A 53 -11.68 -21.92 15.26
N ALA A 54 -11.71 -20.59 15.19
CA ALA A 54 -10.87 -19.74 16.03
C ALA A 54 -11.23 -19.86 17.52
N VAL A 55 -12.53 -19.94 17.88
CA VAL A 55 -12.97 -20.14 19.28
C VAL A 55 -12.52 -21.50 19.82
N ILE A 56 -12.70 -22.57 19.05
CA ILE A 56 -12.30 -23.93 19.48
C ILE A 56 -10.78 -23.98 19.67
N TYR A 57 -10.02 -23.47 18.71
CA TYR A 57 -8.56 -23.52 18.75
C TYR A 57 -7.99 -22.67 19.90
N SER A 58 -8.47 -21.43 20.07
CA SER A 58 -8.05 -20.56 21.18
C SER A 58 -8.40 -21.14 22.54
N GLY A 59 -9.61 -21.72 22.69
CA GLY A 59 -10.02 -22.42 23.90
C GLY A 59 -9.12 -23.63 24.20
N ALA A 60 -8.81 -24.45 23.20
CA ALA A 60 -7.92 -25.59 23.35
C ALA A 60 -6.50 -25.17 23.79
N VAL A 61 -5.95 -24.12 23.18
CA VAL A 61 -4.63 -23.57 23.54
C VAL A 61 -4.62 -22.99 24.96
N SER A 62 -5.63 -22.21 25.35
CA SER A 62 -5.75 -21.70 26.72
C SER A 62 -5.81 -22.81 27.75
N VAL A 63 -6.62 -23.85 27.51
CA VAL A 63 -6.70 -25.01 28.41
C VAL A 63 -5.37 -25.75 28.46
N ALA A 64 -4.70 -25.94 27.32
CA ALA A 64 -3.41 -26.62 27.26
C ALA A 64 -2.31 -25.87 28.04
N ILE A 65 -2.20 -24.55 27.86
CA ILE A 65 -1.24 -23.70 28.59
C ILE A 65 -1.53 -23.73 30.08
N PHE A 66 -2.81 -23.55 30.47
CA PHE A 66 -3.22 -23.59 31.86
C PHE A 66 -2.90 -24.94 32.52
N ALA A 67 -3.25 -26.05 31.85
CA ALA A 67 -3.01 -27.40 32.34
C ALA A 67 -1.50 -27.70 32.42
N PHE A 68 -0.74 -27.33 31.40
CA PHE A 68 0.72 -27.52 31.35
C PHE A 68 1.40 -26.89 32.57
N TRP A 69 1.16 -25.59 32.82
CA TRP A 69 1.79 -24.89 33.94
C TRP A 69 1.24 -25.32 35.30
N SER A 70 -0.07 -25.55 35.41
CA SER A 70 -0.69 -26.03 36.64
C SER A 70 -0.14 -27.38 37.06
N TYR A 71 0.01 -28.30 36.11
CA TYR A 71 0.53 -29.64 36.36
C TYR A 71 2.00 -29.60 36.78
N LEU A 72 2.84 -28.85 36.05
CA LEU A 72 4.28 -28.78 36.34
C LEU A 72 4.56 -28.11 37.70
N MET A 73 3.85 -27.03 38.04
CA MET A 73 4.00 -26.40 39.36
C MET A 73 3.53 -27.29 40.51
N ARG A 74 2.50 -28.12 40.28
CA ARG A 74 2.03 -29.10 41.27
C ARG A 74 3.00 -30.28 41.42
N LEU A 75 3.69 -30.68 40.35
CA LEU A 75 4.67 -31.77 40.36
C LEU A 75 5.98 -31.35 41.07
N MET A 76 6.42 -30.10 40.87
CA MET A 76 7.68 -29.57 41.39
C MET A 76 7.97 -29.86 42.88
N PRO A 77 7.05 -29.64 43.84
CA PRO A 77 7.31 -29.93 45.26
C PRO A 77 7.49 -31.43 45.56
N HIS A 78 6.97 -32.32 44.70
CA HIS A 78 7.07 -33.78 44.87
C HIS A 78 8.42 -34.34 44.39
N VAL A 79 9.14 -33.60 43.53
CA VAL A 79 10.45 -34.01 43.01
C VAL A 79 11.55 -33.67 44.01
N ARG A 80 12.05 -34.70 44.72
CA ARG A 80 13.09 -34.56 45.76
C ARG A 80 14.52 -34.73 45.25
N GLN A 81 14.72 -35.46 44.15
CA GLN A 81 16.04 -35.72 43.58
C GLN A 81 16.56 -34.54 42.74
N ALA A 82 17.81 -34.13 42.95
CA ALA A 82 18.43 -32.99 42.25
C ALA A 82 18.57 -33.21 40.73
N GLY A 83 18.78 -34.45 40.28
CA GLY A 83 18.81 -34.80 38.85
C GLY A 83 17.44 -34.62 38.19
N SER A 84 16.40 -35.18 38.80
CA SER A 84 15.01 -35.06 38.31
C SER A 84 14.49 -33.62 38.32
N ARG A 85 14.90 -32.79 39.30
CA ARG A 85 14.58 -31.34 39.28
C ARG A 85 15.19 -30.63 38.08
N ARG A 86 16.44 -30.94 37.71
CA ARG A 86 17.08 -30.37 36.51
C ARG A 86 16.32 -30.77 35.24
N MET A 87 15.90 -32.03 35.12
CA MET A 87 15.05 -32.47 34.00
C MET A 87 13.70 -31.75 33.98
N LEU A 88 13.07 -31.53 35.12
CA LEU A 88 11.81 -30.78 35.21
C LEU A 88 11.97 -29.34 34.70
N TYR A 89 13.04 -28.64 35.11
CA TYR A 89 13.32 -27.29 34.61
C TYR A 89 13.61 -27.27 33.11
N LEU A 90 14.33 -28.27 32.59
CA LEU A 90 14.53 -28.40 31.14
C LEU A 90 13.20 -28.62 30.40
N ALA A 91 12.32 -29.46 30.93
CA ALA A 91 11.00 -29.69 30.34
C ALA A 91 10.13 -28.42 30.37
N MET A 92 10.17 -27.66 31.48
CA MET A 92 9.51 -26.37 31.60
C MET A 92 10.03 -25.36 30.57
N LEU A 93 11.35 -25.28 30.39
CA LEU A 93 11.99 -24.39 29.44
C LEU A 93 11.64 -24.77 28.00
N MET A 94 11.67 -26.07 27.67
CA MET A 94 11.29 -26.57 26.35
C MET A 94 9.81 -26.30 26.04
N GLY A 95 8.90 -26.55 27.00
CA GLY A 95 7.49 -26.24 26.82
C GLY A 95 7.22 -24.75 26.71
N ALA A 96 7.93 -23.91 27.46
CA ALA A 96 7.88 -22.45 27.30
C ALA A 96 8.34 -22.03 25.89
N ALA A 97 9.45 -22.59 25.40
CA ALA A 97 9.94 -22.32 24.05
C ALA A 97 8.93 -22.75 22.97
N MET A 98 8.30 -23.91 23.13
CA MET A 98 7.26 -24.39 22.20
C MET A 98 6.03 -23.48 22.19
N ILE A 99 5.55 -23.05 23.37
CA ILE A 99 4.42 -22.11 23.50
C ILE A 99 4.78 -20.78 22.84
N MET A 100 5.99 -20.25 23.09
CA MET A 100 6.45 -19.02 22.45
C MET A 100 6.56 -19.16 20.93
N ALA A 101 7.07 -20.27 20.42
CA ALA A 101 7.22 -20.50 18.98
C ALA A 101 5.87 -20.59 18.25
N MET A 102 4.88 -21.29 18.84
CA MET A 102 3.53 -21.33 18.28
C MET A 102 2.82 -19.98 18.38
N SER A 103 3.02 -19.25 19.48
CA SER A 103 2.36 -17.95 19.71
C SER A 103 2.99 -16.81 18.92
N SER A 104 4.27 -16.86 18.56
CA SER A 104 4.98 -15.74 17.92
C SER A 104 4.43 -15.43 16.53
N TRP A 105 4.20 -16.45 15.71
CA TRP A 105 3.61 -16.29 14.38
C TRP A 105 2.18 -15.74 14.48
N LEU A 106 1.33 -16.35 15.31
CA LEU A 106 -0.08 -15.95 15.46
C LEU A 106 -0.21 -14.52 16.00
N ASN A 107 0.61 -14.15 16.98
CA ASN A 107 0.61 -12.80 17.55
C ASN A 107 1.18 -11.77 16.56
N ALA A 108 2.20 -12.15 15.78
CA ALA A 108 2.74 -11.31 14.72
C ALA A 108 1.70 -11.08 13.61
N SER A 109 0.98 -12.10 13.17
CA SER A 109 -0.11 -11.94 12.19
C SER A 109 -1.17 -10.96 12.70
N ALA A 110 -1.68 -11.19 13.91
CA ALA A 110 -2.76 -10.40 14.50
C ALA A 110 -2.45 -8.90 14.70
N LEU A 111 -1.18 -8.54 14.92
CA LEU A 111 -0.77 -7.15 15.17
C LEU A 111 -0.07 -6.52 13.96
N ALA A 112 0.79 -7.26 13.29
CA ALA A 112 1.60 -6.74 12.20
C ALA A 112 0.88 -6.81 10.85
N GLY A 113 -0.08 -7.73 10.65
CA GLY A 113 -0.82 -7.85 9.39
C GLY A 113 -1.61 -6.58 9.06
N SER A 114 -2.46 -6.13 10.00
CA SER A 114 -3.26 -4.91 9.81
C SER A 114 -2.40 -3.65 9.71
N ALA A 115 -1.37 -3.52 10.54
CA ALA A 115 -0.46 -2.37 10.50
C ALA A 115 0.38 -2.34 9.21
N ALA A 116 0.84 -3.50 8.73
CA ALA A 116 1.57 -3.59 7.47
C ALA A 116 0.67 -3.24 6.29
N LEU A 117 -0.60 -3.67 6.31
CA LEU A 117 -1.57 -3.31 5.27
C LEU A 117 -1.85 -1.80 5.27
N GLU A 118 -2.05 -1.17 6.44
CA GLU A 118 -2.21 0.29 6.53
C GLU A 118 -1.00 1.05 5.97
N GLN A 119 0.21 0.63 6.34
CA GLN A 119 1.44 1.22 5.80
C GLN A 119 1.56 1.00 4.29
N HIS A 120 1.20 -0.19 3.79
CA HIS A 120 1.21 -0.48 2.37
C HIS A 120 0.26 0.44 1.61
N LEU A 121 -1.00 0.59 2.08
CA LEU A 121 -1.96 1.49 1.46
C LEU A 121 -1.50 2.96 1.51
N ALA A 122 -0.86 3.38 2.59
CA ALA A 122 -0.28 4.72 2.69
C ALA A 122 0.82 4.93 1.63
N ASN A 123 1.80 4.03 1.56
CA ASN A 123 2.89 4.10 0.58
C ASN A 123 2.36 4.04 -0.85
N THR A 124 1.43 3.15 -1.15
CA THR A 124 0.81 3.03 -2.47
C THR A 124 0.06 4.32 -2.85
N THR A 125 -0.57 5.00 -1.89
CA THR A 125 -1.23 6.29 -2.15
C THR A 125 -0.23 7.37 -2.52
N GLU A 126 0.95 7.39 -1.88
CA GLU A 126 2.03 8.31 -2.24
C GLU A 126 2.56 8.01 -3.66
N GLU A 127 2.74 6.74 -4.02
CA GLU A 127 3.14 6.36 -5.38
C GLU A 127 2.12 6.81 -6.43
N TYR A 128 0.82 6.62 -6.16
CA TYR A 128 -0.24 7.10 -7.04
C TYR A 128 -0.23 8.63 -7.16
N GLN A 129 -0.03 9.35 -6.05
CA GLN A 129 0.09 10.81 -6.07
C GLN A 129 1.27 11.27 -6.94
N GLN A 130 2.43 10.63 -6.82
CA GLN A 130 3.62 10.95 -7.60
C GLN A 130 3.38 10.70 -9.10
N LYS A 131 2.84 9.52 -9.46
CA LYS A 131 2.51 9.18 -10.86
C LYS A 131 1.48 10.13 -11.45
N PHE A 132 0.46 10.48 -10.68
CA PHE A 132 -0.59 11.41 -11.08
C PHE A 132 -0.06 12.83 -11.30
N ASN A 133 0.78 13.34 -10.39
CA ASN A 133 1.41 14.65 -10.55
C ASN A 133 2.35 14.68 -11.75
N ALA A 134 3.19 13.66 -11.94
CA ALA A 134 4.09 13.57 -13.09
C ALA A 134 3.32 13.54 -14.42
N ALA A 135 2.19 12.82 -14.48
CA ALA A 135 1.32 12.82 -15.67
C ALA A 135 0.72 14.20 -15.95
N ASN A 136 0.30 14.93 -14.90
CA ASN A 136 -0.22 16.29 -15.04
C ASN A 136 0.86 17.30 -15.44
N GLU A 137 2.03 17.26 -14.81
CA GLU A 137 3.17 18.12 -15.15
C GLU A 137 3.59 17.94 -16.61
N ASN A 138 3.62 16.71 -17.11
CA ASN A 138 3.89 16.44 -18.53
C ASN A 138 2.82 17.04 -19.45
N ALA A 139 1.55 16.98 -19.07
CA ALA A 139 0.46 17.58 -19.83
C ALA A 139 0.56 19.11 -19.85
N LEU A 140 0.86 19.73 -18.70
CA LEU A 140 1.07 21.17 -18.60
C LEU A 140 2.30 21.65 -19.36
N ALA A 141 3.40 20.88 -19.35
CA ALA A 141 4.61 21.17 -20.11
C ALA A 141 4.33 21.19 -21.63
N ALA A 142 3.48 20.29 -22.14
CA ALA A 142 3.06 20.36 -23.54
C ALA A 142 2.24 21.63 -23.84
N GLN A 143 1.40 22.07 -22.90
CA GLN A 143 0.61 23.28 -23.05
C GLN A 143 1.44 24.57 -22.97
N SER A 144 2.55 24.57 -22.21
CA SER A 144 3.46 25.72 -22.12
C SER A 144 4.27 25.92 -23.40
N LEU A 145 4.40 24.90 -24.25
CA LEU A 145 5.02 25.00 -25.57
C LEU A 145 4.11 25.68 -26.61
N LEU A 146 2.83 25.91 -26.30
CA LEU A 146 1.88 26.48 -27.26
C LEU A 146 2.35 27.83 -27.87
N PRO A 147 2.86 28.81 -27.09
CA PRO A 147 3.36 30.06 -27.66
C PRO A 147 4.58 29.85 -28.57
N ASP A 148 5.46 28.91 -28.22
CA ASP A 148 6.64 28.61 -29.03
C ASP A 148 6.26 27.90 -30.34
N LEU A 149 5.28 26.98 -30.29
CA LEU A 149 4.71 26.36 -31.48
C LEU A 149 4.07 27.39 -32.41
N GLN A 150 3.36 28.38 -31.84
CA GLN A 150 2.77 29.51 -32.59
C GLN A 150 3.83 30.34 -33.28
N LEU A 151 4.88 30.73 -32.55
CA LEU A 151 5.98 31.51 -33.08
C LEU A 151 6.74 30.75 -34.18
N ALA A 152 7.02 29.45 -33.97
CA ALA A 152 7.69 28.60 -34.94
C ALA A 152 6.86 28.44 -36.23
N ALA A 153 5.56 28.17 -36.12
CA ALA A 153 4.66 28.05 -37.27
C ALA A 153 4.64 29.33 -38.12
N GLN A 154 4.58 30.50 -37.47
CA GLN A 154 4.63 31.81 -38.14
C GLN A 154 5.98 32.05 -38.83
N ARG A 155 7.09 31.69 -38.18
CA ARG A 155 8.43 31.80 -38.76
C ARG A 155 8.57 30.93 -40.01
N PHE A 156 8.13 29.68 -39.97
CA PHE A 156 8.17 28.78 -41.13
C PHE A 156 7.29 29.28 -42.28
N ALA A 157 6.10 29.82 -41.99
CA ALA A 157 5.25 30.46 -43.01
C ALA A 157 5.95 31.66 -43.66
N GLY A 158 6.52 32.56 -42.84
CA GLY A 158 7.25 33.72 -43.35
C GLY A 158 8.48 33.35 -44.18
N LEU A 159 9.25 32.33 -43.77
CA LEU A 159 10.38 31.81 -44.55
C LEU A 159 9.92 31.21 -45.89
N ALA A 160 8.80 30.49 -45.91
CA ALA A 160 8.23 29.95 -47.14
C ALA A 160 7.82 31.08 -48.12
N ASP A 161 7.27 32.18 -47.59
CA ASP A 161 6.86 33.34 -48.39
C ASP A 161 8.06 34.10 -48.96
N ILE A 162 9.09 34.33 -48.14
CA ILE A 162 10.35 34.95 -48.57
C ILE A 162 10.99 34.10 -49.68
N GLU A 163 11.11 32.79 -49.46
CA GLU A 163 11.71 31.88 -50.44
C GLU A 163 10.95 31.87 -51.77
N ARG A 164 9.61 31.90 -51.71
CA ARG A 164 8.78 31.95 -52.92
C ARG A 164 8.98 33.25 -53.72
N GLN A 165 9.12 34.38 -53.03
CA GLN A 165 9.18 35.71 -53.67
C GLN A 165 10.59 36.08 -54.15
N THR A 166 11.62 35.79 -53.36
CA THR A 166 12.98 36.28 -53.61
C THR A 166 14.00 35.16 -53.83
N GLY A 167 13.68 33.91 -53.51
CA GLY A 167 14.65 32.81 -53.53
C GLY A 167 15.78 33.01 -52.52
N GLY A 168 15.50 33.67 -51.39
CA GLY A 168 16.52 34.11 -50.44
C GLY A 168 17.38 33.01 -49.79
N LEU A 169 16.92 31.76 -49.77
CA LEU A 169 17.62 30.60 -49.21
C LEU A 169 18.26 29.72 -50.30
N THR A 170 17.63 29.55 -51.48
CA THR A 170 18.17 28.70 -52.58
C THR A 170 18.86 29.47 -53.70
N GLY A 171 18.76 30.81 -53.71
CA GLY A 171 19.27 31.66 -54.80
C GLY A 171 18.38 31.69 -56.05
N THR A 172 17.26 30.97 -56.06
CA THR A 172 16.30 30.91 -57.18
C THR A 172 14.87 31.12 -56.67
N SER A 173 14.13 32.08 -57.24
CA SER A 173 12.74 32.34 -56.85
C SER A 173 11.77 31.31 -57.45
N GLY A 174 10.69 30.99 -56.72
CA GLY A 174 9.64 30.09 -57.18
C GLY A 174 9.18 29.08 -56.13
N SER A 175 8.19 28.24 -56.48
CA SER A 175 7.62 27.23 -55.58
C SER A 175 8.44 25.93 -55.57
N GLY A 176 9.73 26.04 -55.20
CA GLY A 176 10.63 24.89 -55.09
C GLY A 176 10.29 23.95 -53.93
N THR A 177 11.04 22.85 -53.82
CA THR A 177 10.90 21.84 -52.75
C THR A 177 11.07 22.43 -51.34
N VAL A 178 11.91 23.44 -51.18
CA VAL A 178 12.12 24.14 -49.90
C VAL A 178 10.86 24.89 -49.46
N VAL A 179 10.17 25.58 -50.38
CA VAL A 179 8.89 26.26 -50.09
C VAL A 179 7.82 25.25 -49.65
N GLN A 180 7.76 24.09 -50.31
CA GLN A 180 6.83 23.02 -49.95
C GLN A 180 7.12 22.46 -48.56
N LEU A 181 8.39 22.19 -48.25
CA LEU A 181 8.80 21.71 -46.93
C LEU A 181 8.45 22.75 -45.84
N LEU A 182 8.85 24.01 -45.99
CA LEU A 182 8.56 25.07 -45.01
C LEU A 182 7.04 25.26 -44.80
N SER A 183 6.25 25.21 -45.87
CA SER A 183 4.78 25.29 -45.79
C SER A 183 4.16 24.07 -45.08
N GLN A 184 4.70 22.88 -45.34
CA GLN A 184 4.31 21.65 -44.66
C GLN A 184 4.63 21.72 -43.15
N MET A 185 5.83 22.18 -42.78
CA MET A 185 6.21 22.34 -41.37
C MET A 185 5.31 23.34 -40.65
N SER A 186 4.99 24.47 -41.27
CA SER A 186 4.05 25.45 -40.71
C SER A 186 2.66 24.83 -40.48
N THR A 187 2.14 24.09 -41.46
CA THR A 187 0.83 23.42 -41.36
C THR A 187 0.81 22.36 -40.25
N GLN A 188 1.88 21.55 -40.14
CA GLN A 188 2.00 20.55 -39.07
C GLN A 188 2.05 21.18 -37.68
N LEU A 189 2.80 22.27 -37.51
CA LEU A 189 2.87 23.00 -36.24
C LEU A 189 1.54 23.67 -35.89
N SER A 190 0.80 24.21 -36.86
CA SER A 190 -0.56 24.74 -36.66
C SER A 190 -1.56 23.65 -36.29
N GLY A 191 -1.45 22.45 -36.87
CA GLY A 191 -2.25 21.29 -36.46
C GLY A 191 -2.02 20.89 -35.00
N LEU A 192 -0.75 20.80 -34.58
CA LEU A 192 -0.37 20.53 -33.19
C LEU A 192 -0.89 21.60 -32.22
N GLN A 193 -0.88 22.88 -32.60
CA GLN A 193 -1.47 23.94 -31.78
C GLN A 193 -2.96 23.68 -31.53
N GLY A 194 -3.71 23.32 -32.57
CA GLY A 194 -5.14 22.98 -32.45
C GLY A 194 -5.39 21.81 -31.50
N GLU A 195 -4.59 20.75 -31.61
CA GLU A 195 -4.66 19.59 -30.72
C GLU A 195 -4.34 19.96 -29.26
N VAL A 196 -3.26 20.73 -29.03
CA VAL A 196 -2.88 21.20 -27.69
C VAL A 196 -3.98 22.05 -27.07
N THR A 197 -4.57 22.99 -27.82
CA THR A 197 -5.67 23.82 -27.33
C THR A 197 -6.92 22.99 -27.02
N ALA A 198 -7.28 22.02 -27.87
CA ALA A 198 -8.41 21.13 -27.65
C ALA A 198 -8.23 20.23 -26.42
N SER A 199 -7.00 19.78 -26.16
CA SER A 199 -6.69 18.90 -25.02
C SER A 199 -6.81 19.56 -23.65
N ARG A 200 -6.68 20.90 -23.54
CA ARG A 200 -6.63 21.63 -22.26
C ARG A 200 -7.82 21.33 -21.34
N THR A 201 -9.03 21.45 -21.88
CA THR A 201 -10.26 21.26 -21.09
C THR A 201 -10.39 19.82 -20.61
N ALA A 202 -9.97 18.85 -21.43
CA ALA A 202 -9.98 17.44 -21.06
C ALA A 202 -8.94 17.12 -19.97
N VAL A 203 -7.73 17.68 -20.08
CA VAL A 203 -6.67 17.56 -19.06
C VAL A 203 -7.14 18.13 -17.72
N ASP A 204 -7.75 19.31 -17.70
CA ASP A 204 -8.26 19.94 -16.47
C ASP A 204 -9.36 19.10 -15.80
N ALA A 205 -10.28 18.54 -16.60
CA ALA A 205 -11.35 17.68 -16.10
C ALA A 205 -10.80 16.38 -15.51
N LEU A 206 -9.85 15.73 -16.20
CA LEU A 206 -9.18 14.52 -15.72
C LEU A 206 -8.39 14.78 -14.44
N PHE A 207 -7.71 15.92 -14.33
CA PHE A 207 -6.97 16.30 -13.14
C PHE A 207 -7.91 16.55 -11.94
N ALA A 208 -9.02 17.25 -12.17
CA ALA A 208 -10.02 17.49 -11.13
C ALA A 208 -10.67 16.18 -10.64
N GLU A 209 -10.95 15.23 -11.53
CA GLU A 209 -11.47 13.92 -11.13
C GLU A 209 -10.42 13.09 -10.39
N GLY A 210 -9.19 13.00 -10.91
CA GLY A 210 -8.10 12.25 -10.26
C GLY A 210 -7.79 12.75 -8.86
N GLY A 211 -7.84 14.08 -8.64
CA GLY A 211 -7.70 14.69 -7.33
C GLY A 211 -8.78 14.23 -6.33
N LYS A 212 -10.03 14.07 -6.77
CA LYS A 212 -11.11 13.55 -5.93
C LYS A 212 -10.90 12.09 -5.54
N ARG A 213 -10.46 11.24 -6.50
CA ARG A 213 -10.14 9.83 -6.25
C ARG A 213 -9.01 9.71 -5.22
N LEU A 214 -7.96 10.49 -5.41
CA LEU A 214 -6.82 10.48 -4.50
C LEU A 214 -7.18 10.99 -3.10
N ALA A 215 -8.04 12.00 -2.99
CA ALA A 215 -8.58 12.43 -1.71
C ALA A 215 -9.37 11.30 -1.02
N LYS A 216 -10.18 10.55 -1.79
CA LYS A 216 -10.90 9.40 -1.26
C LYS A 216 -9.97 8.27 -0.79
N MET A 217 -8.91 7.99 -1.55
CA MET A 217 -7.89 7.03 -1.16
C MET A 217 -7.21 7.42 0.16
N ARG A 218 -6.86 8.70 0.34
CA ARG A 218 -6.30 9.19 1.61
C ARG A 218 -7.27 9.05 2.77
N GLU A 219 -8.55 9.36 2.56
CA GLU A 219 -9.60 9.18 3.56
C GLU A 219 -9.72 7.71 3.96
N LEU A 220 -9.68 6.78 3.00
CA LEU A 220 -9.70 5.35 3.27
C LEU A 220 -8.48 4.90 4.08
N VAL A 221 -7.29 5.43 3.81
CA VAL A 221 -6.07 5.15 4.58
C VAL A 221 -6.13 5.73 6.00
N SER A 222 -6.71 6.91 6.21
CA SER A 222 -6.77 7.55 7.54
C SER A 222 -7.99 7.18 8.37
N SER A 223 -9.04 6.62 7.76
CA SER A 223 -10.28 6.24 8.45
C SER A 223 -10.04 5.11 9.46
N GLY A 224 -10.80 5.10 10.56
CA GLY A 224 -10.81 3.96 11.50
C GLY A 224 -11.80 2.89 11.08
N GLY A 225 -11.58 1.64 11.49
CA GLY A 225 -12.48 0.51 11.23
C GLY A 225 -11.76 -0.70 10.64
N PRO A 226 -12.51 -1.77 10.26
CA PRO A 226 -11.94 -2.97 9.66
C PRO A 226 -11.10 -2.64 8.42
N ILE A 227 -9.83 -3.05 8.42
CA ILE A 227 -8.90 -2.72 7.33
C ILE A 227 -9.25 -3.44 6.02
N ASP A 228 -9.85 -4.62 6.08
CA ASP A 228 -10.19 -5.42 4.90
C ASP A 228 -11.25 -4.72 4.02
N ASP A 229 -12.32 -4.21 4.63
CA ASP A 229 -13.37 -3.47 3.92
C ASP A 229 -12.81 -2.20 3.28
N ARG A 230 -11.93 -1.51 4.01
CA ARG A 230 -11.24 -0.30 3.54
C ARG A 230 -10.29 -0.61 2.40
N ALA A 231 -9.54 -1.71 2.47
CA ALA A 231 -8.63 -2.16 1.42
C ALA A 231 -9.38 -2.51 0.14
N ASN A 232 -10.56 -3.14 0.24
CA ASN A 232 -11.41 -3.41 -0.91
C ASN A 232 -11.92 -2.12 -1.58
N ALA A 233 -12.44 -1.18 -0.78
CA ALA A 233 -12.85 0.13 -1.30
C ALA A 233 -11.66 0.91 -1.90
N TYR A 234 -10.48 0.79 -1.30
CA TYR A 234 -9.25 1.41 -1.81
C TYR A 234 -8.86 0.85 -3.16
N ALA A 235 -8.91 -0.48 -3.33
CA ALA A 235 -8.60 -1.13 -4.60
C ALA A 235 -9.50 -0.64 -5.75
N GLU A 236 -10.79 -0.40 -5.46
CA GLU A 236 -11.71 0.18 -6.44
C GLU A 236 -11.29 1.59 -6.89
N GLU A 237 -10.94 2.46 -5.94
CA GLU A 237 -10.47 3.82 -6.25
C GLU A 237 -9.09 3.81 -6.94
N ALA A 238 -8.21 2.86 -6.58
CA ALA A 238 -6.91 2.69 -7.22
C ALA A 238 -7.03 2.32 -8.71
N VAL A 239 -7.97 1.44 -9.07
CA VAL A 239 -8.26 1.10 -10.47
C VAL A 239 -8.80 2.30 -11.23
N LYS A 240 -9.75 3.04 -10.64
CA LYS A 240 -10.29 4.27 -11.25
C LYS A 240 -9.20 5.32 -11.48
N LEU A 241 -8.35 5.56 -10.47
CA LEU A 241 -7.24 6.51 -10.58
C LEU A 241 -6.21 6.07 -11.61
N SER A 242 -5.89 4.78 -11.69
CA SER A 242 -5.00 4.25 -12.73
C SER A 242 -5.56 4.53 -14.13
N GLY A 243 -6.86 4.33 -14.34
CA GLY A 243 -7.51 4.67 -15.61
C GLY A 243 -7.41 6.16 -15.93
N LEU A 244 -7.61 7.04 -14.95
CA LEU A 244 -7.47 8.49 -15.12
C LEU A 244 -6.03 8.90 -15.45
N ILE A 245 -5.02 8.31 -14.80
CA ILE A 245 -3.61 8.54 -15.11
C ILE A 245 -3.30 8.14 -16.55
N SER A 246 -3.76 6.97 -16.98
CA SER A 246 -3.60 6.52 -18.37
C SER A 246 -4.28 7.46 -19.37
N ASN A 247 -5.51 7.90 -19.07
CA ASN A 247 -6.22 8.86 -19.91
C ASN A 247 -5.50 10.22 -19.98
N LEU A 248 -4.93 10.69 -18.87
CA LEU A 248 -4.16 11.93 -18.81
C LEU A 248 -2.89 11.83 -19.67
N GLN A 249 -2.20 10.69 -19.62
CA GLN A 249 -1.02 10.43 -20.45
C GLN A 249 -1.35 10.32 -21.95
N GLN A 250 -2.51 9.73 -22.30
CA GLN A 250 -2.95 9.61 -23.70
C GLN A 250 -3.50 10.92 -24.27
N THR A 251 -4.21 11.70 -23.45
CA THR A 251 -4.77 13.00 -23.84
C THR A 251 -3.68 14.08 -23.90
N SER A 252 -2.58 13.88 -23.17
CA SER A 252 -1.40 14.72 -23.29
C SER A 252 -0.85 14.63 -24.70
N VAL A 253 -0.78 15.78 -25.38
CA VAL A 253 -0.15 15.92 -26.70
C VAL A 253 1.39 15.87 -26.58
N ALA A 254 1.95 15.71 -25.38
CA ALA A 254 3.39 15.66 -25.13
C ALA A 254 4.15 14.64 -26.01
N PRO A 255 3.65 13.39 -26.23
CA PRO A 255 4.31 12.44 -27.12
C PRO A 255 4.30 12.92 -28.58
N SER A 256 3.21 13.54 -29.04
CA SER A 256 3.09 14.10 -30.39
C SER A 256 4.03 15.29 -30.60
N VAL A 257 4.11 16.20 -29.62
CA VAL A 257 5.04 17.33 -29.65
C VAL A 257 6.49 16.85 -29.64
N LYS A 258 6.83 15.85 -28.82
CA LYS A 258 8.17 15.25 -28.80
C LYS A 258 8.55 14.62 -30.14
N ARG A 259 7.60 13.93 -30.79
CA ARG A 259 7.82 13.34 -32.12
C ARG A 259 8.04 14.42 -33.17
N ALA A 260 7.19 15.45 -33.19
CA ALA A 260 7.33 16.57 -34.11
C ALA A 260 8.66 17.32 -33.93
N ALA A 261 9.11 17.50 -32.69
CA ALA A 261 10.42 18.08 -32.39
C ALA A 261 11.58 17.21 -32.89
N ALA A 262 11.47 15.88 -32.78
CA ALA A 262 12.48 14.95 -33.29
C ALA A 262 12.53 14.95 -34.83
N ASP A 263 11.37 14.95 -35.48
CA ASP A 263 11.27 15.00 -36.95
C ASP A 263 11.84 16.32 -37.50
N LEU A 264 11.53 17.44 -36.84
CA LEU A 264 12.12 18.76 -37.11
C LEU A 264 13.65 18.72 -37.02
N GLY A 265 14.19 18.12 -35.96
CA GLY A 265 15.64 18.03 -35.74
C GLY A 265 16.39 17.09 -36.71
N GLN A 266 15.68 16.24 -37.46
CA GLN A 266 16.28 15.41 -38.51
C GLN A 266 16.17 16.06 -39.90
N SER A 267 15.24 17.00 -40.08
CA SER A 267 14.98 17.69 -41.35
C SER A 267 15.90 18.88 -41.65
N PHE A 268 16.73 19.27 -40.68
CA PHE A 268 17.75 20.33 -40.75
C PHE A 268 19.10 19.81 -40.27
#